data_AF-A0A314YSJ3-F1
#
_entry.id   AF-A0A314YSJ3-F1
#
_cell.length_a   1.000
_cell.length_b   1.000
_cell.length_c   1.000
_cell.angle_alpha   90.00
_cell.angle_beta   90.00
_cell.angle_gamma   90.00
#
_symmetry.space_group_name_H-M   'P 1'
#
loop_
_entity.id
_entity.type
_entity.pdbx_description
1 polymer ?
#
loop_
_entity_poly.entity_id
_entity_poly.type
_entity_poly.pdbx_seq_one_letter_code
_entity_poly.pdbx_strand_id
1 'polypeptide(L)'
;MLEATKWVWKMGTQRTREAGRGTSWPSASSGISMARKKNRPVRVYMDGCFDMMHYGHCNALRQARALGDQLVVGVVSDAEIIVNKGPPVTPLDERMIMVNAVKWVDEVIPDAPYAITEEFMKKLFDEYNIDYIIHGDDPCVLPDGTDAYALAKKAGRYKQIKRTEGVSSTDIVGRMLLCVRERSVSENQHHSSLQRQFSHGHSQKFEDGGSGSGTRVSHFLPTSRRIVQFSNGKGPQSDARIVYIDGAFDLFHAGHVEILRIARELGDFLLVGIHTDQTVSAHRGAHRPIMNLHERSLSVLACRHVDEVIIGAPWEISKDVITTFNISLVVHGTVAENNNFQKEQGNPYEVPISMGIFKVLDSPLDITTSTIIRRIVSNHEAYQIRNEKKAASEKKYYEGKSYVTGD
;
A
#
# COMPACT_ATOMS: atom_id res chain seq x y z
N MET A 1 -38.99 27.36 -6.33
CA MET A 1 -38.66 28.73 -6.78
C MET A 1 -37.52 29.22 -5.87
N LEU A 2 -36.46 29.81 -6.43
CA LEU A 2 -35.08 30.01 -5.90
C LEU A 2 -34.13 28.90 -6.38
N GLU A 3 -33.75 28.90 -7.66
CA GLU A 3 -32.64 29.63 -8.33
C GLU A 3 -31.24 29.10 -7.99
N ALA A 4 -30.72 28.35 -8.96
CA ALA A 4 -29.37 27.83 -9.04
C ALA A 4 -28.51 28.75 -9.94
N THR A 5 -27.43 29.31 -9.40
CA THR A 5 -26.48 30.13 -10.15
C THR A 5 -25.44 29.24 -10.83
N LYS A 6 -25.61 29.06 -12.16
CA LYS A 6 -24.62 28.49 -13.08
C LYS A 6 -23.52 29.50 -13.37
N TRP A 7 -22.27 29.10 -13.17
CA TRP A 7 -21.09 29.80 -13.69
C TRP A 7 -20.78 29.30 -15.11
N VAL A 8 -20.96 30.17 -16.11
CA VAL A 8 -20.58 29.91 -17.50
C VAL A 8 -19.26 30.62 -17.81
N TRP A 9 -18.27 29.84 -18.22
CA TRP A 9 -17.00 30.30 -18.79
C TRP A 9 -17.22 31.01 -20.13
N LYS A 10 -16.74 32.25 -20.27
CA LYS A 10 -16.59 32.92 -21.57
C LYS A 10 -15.12 32.90 -21.99
N MET A 11 -14.85 32.22 -23.10
CA MET A 11 -13.55 32.24 -23.79
C MET A 11 -13.24 33.65 -24.32
N GLY A 12 -12.04 34.14 -24.00
CA GLY A 12 -11.50 35.38 -24.55
C GLY A 12 -10.88 35.13 -25.93
N THR A 13 -11.30 35.92 -26.91
CA THR A 13 -10.69 36.00 -28.25
C THR A 13 -9.68 37.15 -28.29
N GLN A 14 -8.49 36.88 -28.80
CA GLN A 14 -7.40 37.83 -29.02
C GLN A 14 -7.83 38.99 -29.93
N ARG A 15 -7.39 40.21 -29.60
CA ARG A 15 -7.21 41.29 -30.57
C ARG A 15 -5.82 41.91 -30.48
N THR A 16 -5.41 42.37 -31.65
CA THR A 16 -4.13 42.80 -32.19
C THR A 16 -3.51 44.05 -31.54
N ARG A 17 -2.18 44.13 -31.69
CA ARG A 17 -1.28 45.25 -31.34
C ARG A 17 -1.59 46.53 -32.10
N GLU A 18 -1.37 47.68 -31.45
CA GLU A 18 -0.88 48.91 -32.08
C GLU A 18 -0.02 49.70 -31.09
N ALA A 19 1.00 50.38 -31.61
CA ALA A 19 2.06 51.04 -30.87
C ALA A 19 1.91 52.57 -30.90
N GLY A 20 2.33 53.26 -29.83
CA GLY A 20 2.84 54.63 -29.96
C GLY A 20 2.59 55.60 -28.81
N ARG A 21 3.72 56.12 -28.29
CA ARG A 21 3.95 57.40 -27.59
C ARG A 21 3.70 57.45 -26.08
N GLY A 22 4.79 57.82 -25.40
CA GLY A 22 4.91 57.86 -23.96
C GLY A 22 4.61 59.20 -23.32
N THR A 23 4.48 59.14 -22.01
CA THR A 23 4.63 60.24 -21.05
C THR A 23 5.15 59.62 -19.76
N SER A 24 6.27 60.15 -19.30
CA SER A 24 7.01 59.81 -18.07
C SER A 24 6.26 60.20 -16.80
N TRP A 25 6.30 59.33 -15.78
CA TRP A 25 6.10 59.67 -14.36
C TRP A 25 7.08 58.85 -13.49
N PRO A 26 7.53 59.38 -12.34
CA PRO A 26 8.85 59.12 -11.79
C PRO A 26 8.95 57.83 -10.98
N SER A 27 10.16 57.26 -10.99
CA SER A 27 10.61 56.25 -10.04
C SER A 27 10.74 56.85 -8.63
N ALA A 28 10.15 56.20 -7.64
CA ALA A 28 10.63 56.24 -6.27
C ALA A 28 10.38 54.89 -5.59
N SER A 29 11.51 54.27 -5.25
CA SER A 29 11.74 53.09 -4.45
C SER A 29 11.10 53.14 -3.07
N SER A 30 10.51 52.02 -2.64
CA SER A 30 10.88 51.28 -1.41
C SER A 30 9.79 50.25 -1.09
N GLY A 31 9.72 49.19 -1.90
CA GLY A 31 8.95 48.01 -1.53
C GLY A 31 9.75 47.26 -0.46
N ILE A 32 9.36 47.44 0.80
CA ILE A 32 9.80 46.58 1.91
C ILE A 32 9.40 45.15 1.53
N SER A 33 10.35 44.34 1.07
CA SER A 33 10.12 42.91 0.93
C SER A 33 10.06 42.34 2.35
N MET A 34 8.84 42.19 2.86
CA MET A 34 8.63 41.31 4.01
C MET A 34 9.03 39.91 3.58
N ALA A 35 10.27 39.54 3.87
CA ALA A 35 10.68 38.15 3.84
C ALA A 35 9.70 37.38 4.73
N ARG A 36 8.82 36.58 4.11
CA ARG A 36 7.98 35.64 4.85
C ARG A 36 8.92 34.79 5.69
N LYS A 37 8.87 34.92 7.02
CA LYS A 37 9.52 33.97 7.93
C LYS A 37 9.09 32.59 7.47
N LYS A 38 10.03 31.78 7.00
CA LYS A 38 9.78 30.39 6.66
C LYS A 38 9.38 29.73 7.98
N ASN A 39 8.08 29.48 8.19
CA ASN A 39 7.63 28.71 9.34
C ASN A 39 8.37 27.36 9.32
N ARG A 40 8.73 26.84 10.50
CA ARG A 40 9.34 25.52 10.59
C ARG A 40 8.41 24.48 9.96
N PRO A 41 8.94 23.41 9.33
CA PRO A 41 8.12 22.33 8.80
C PRO A 41 7.19 21.75 9.87
N VAL A 42 5.94 21.50 9.51
CA VAL A 42 4.97 20.79 10.36
C VAL A 42 5.30 19.30 10.31
N ARG A 43 5.68 18.72 11.44
CA ARG A 43 6.01 17.29 11.54
C ARG A 43 4.82 16.55 12.14
N VAL A 44 4.38 15.49 11.49
CA VAL A 44 3.25 14.69 11.97
C VAL A 44 3.70 13.27 12.26
N TYR A 45 3.06 12.65 13.25
CA TYR A 45 3.35 11.29 13.68
C TYR A 45 2.18 10.36 13.41
N MET A 46 2.45 9.16 12.95
CA MET A 46 1.47 8.07 12.87
C MET A 46 2.16 6.78 13.30
N ASP A 47 1.53 6.00 14.17
CA ASP A 47 2.03 4.68 14.53
C ASP A 47 1.09 3.57 14.06
N GLY A 48 1.62 2.35 14.11
CA GLY A 48 0.82 1.17 13.88
C GLY A 48 1.64 -0.11 13.97
N CYS A 49 0.92 -1.22 14.02
CA CYS A 49 1.55 -2.52 13.89
C CYS A 49 2.16 -2.70 12.50
N PHE A 50 1.50 -2.22 11.44
CA PHE A 50 1.86 -2.45 10.03
C PHE A 50 2.07 -3.94 9.69
N ASP A 51 1.37 -4.82 10.41
CA ASP A 51 1.35 -6.26 10.19
C ASP A 51 0.54 -6.57 8.92
N MET A 52 1.13 -7.34 7.99
CA MET A 52 0.56 -7.58 6.66
C MET A 52 0.22 -6.28 5.92
N MET A 53 1.21 -5.39 5.80
CA MET A 53 1.04 -4.09 5.17
C MET A 53 0.44 -4.18 3.75
N HIS A 54 -0.42 -3.24 3.41
CA HIS A 54 -1.20 -3.24 2.18
C HIS A 54 -1.55 -1.81 1.75
N TYR A 55 -2.10 -1.62 0.55
CA TYR A 55 -2.41 -0.29 -0.01
C TYR A 55 -3.27 0.60 0.92
N GLY A 56 -4.16 0.01 1.73
CA GLY A 56 -4.90 0.74 2.77
C GLY A 56 -4.01 1.45 3.81
N HIS A 57 -2.96 0.79 4.30
CA HIS A 57 -1.95 1.41 5.16
C HIS A 57 -1.20 2.51 4.41
N CYS A 58 -0.79 2.25 3.17
CA CYS A 58 -0.10 3.23 2.34
C CYS A 58 -0.96 4.49 2.10
N ASN A 59 -2.27 4.34 1.85
CA ASN A 59 -3.19 5.47 1.71
C ASN A 59 -3.40 6.21 3.04
N ALA A 60 -3.38 5.51 4.18
CA ALA A 60 -3.43 6.16 5.48
C ALA A 60 -2.18 7.04 5.71
N LEU A 61 -0.99 6.51 5.42
CA LEU A 61 0.27 7.26 5.48
C LEU A 61 0.27 8.44 4.48
N ARG A 62 -0.26 8.27 3.27
CA ARG A 62 -0.46 9.37 2.31
C ARG A 62 -1.34 10.49 2.88
N GLN A 63 -2.47 10.12 3.49
CA GLN A 63 -3.38 11.09 4.11
C GLN A 63 -2.72 11.79 5.29
N ALA A 64 -1.99 11.05 6.14
CA ALA A 64 -1.25 11.61 7.26
C ALA A 64 -0.20 12.62 6.78
N ARG A 65 0.62 12.24 5.79
CA ARG A 65 1.63 13.11 5.17
C ARG A 65 1.03 14.38 4.57
N ALA A 66 -0.23 14.36 4.12
CA ALA A 66 -0.91 15.54 3.59
C ALA A 66 -1.36 16.54 4.68
N LEU A 67 -1.35 16.15 5.96
CA LEU A 67 -1.69 17.02 7.10
C LEU A 67 -0.46 17.74 7.70
N GLY A 68 0.73 17.51 7.16
CA GLY A 68 1.98 18.14 7.56
C GLY A 68 3.01 18.23 6.41
N ASP A 69 4.20 18.71 6.73
CA ASP A 69 5.33 18.81 5.81
C ASP A 69 6.29 17.62 5.91
N GLN A 70 6.26 16.85 7.01
CA GLN A 70 7.03 15.62 7.19
C GLN A 70 6.24 14.59 8.00
N LEU A 71 6.32 13.32 7.63
CA LEU A 71 5.68 12.20 8.33
C LEU A 71 6.72 11.31 9.01
N VAL A 72 6.63 11.23 10.34
CA VAL A 72 7.38 10.29 11.17
C VAL A 72 6.46 9.12 11.51
N VAL A 73 6.93 7.89 11.33
CA VAL A 73 6.12 6.69 11.54
C VAL A 73 6.68 5.82 12.65
N GLY A 74 5.87 5.52 13.66
CA GLY A 74 6.21 4.54 14.70
C GLY A 74 5.82 3.14 14.32
N VAL A 75 6.75 2.19 14.38
CA VAL A 75 6.47 0.77 14.14
C VAL A 75 6.45 0.05 15.49
N VAL A 76 5.27 -0.49 15.85
CA VAL A 76 5.08 -1.14 17.16
C VAL A 76 5.90 -2.44 17.22
N SER A 77 6.56 -2.71 18.35
CA SER A 77 7.38 -3.92 18.53
C SER A 77 6.56 -5.21 18.52
N ASP A 78 7.20 -6.35 18.24
CA ASP A 78 6.51 -7.65 18.27
C ASP A 78 5.98 -7.98 19.68
N ALA A 79 6.74 -7.64 20.73
CA ALA A 79 6.35 -7.85 22.12
C ALA A 79 5.08 -7.07 22.49
N GLU A 80 5.01 -5.79 22.10
CA GLU A 80 3.84 -4.94 22.30
C GLU A 80 2.61 -5.47 21.54
N ILE A 81 2.79 -5.95 20.30
CA ILE A 81 1.71 -6.51 19.49
C ILE A 81 1.16 -7.81 20.13
N ILE A 82 2.03 -8.70 20.60
CA ILE A 82 1.64 -9.96 21.23
C ILE A 82 0.75 -9.72 22.46
N VAL A 83 1.13 -8.77 23.31
CA VAL A 83 0.36 -8.42 24.52
C VAL A 83 -1.01 -7.85 24.19
N ASN A 84 -1.11 -7.01 23.16
CA ASN A 84 -2.33 -6.23 22.90
C ASN A 84 -3.30 -6.87 21.88
N LYS A 85 -2.80 -7.62 20.89
CA LYS A 85 -3.61 -8.20 19.81
C LYS A 85 -3.41 -9.70 19.61
N GLY A 86 -2.25 -10.24 19.98
CA GLY A 86 -1.77 -11.55 19.57
C GLY A 86 -0.64 -11.44 18.52
N PRO A 87 0.03 -12.54 18.17
CA PRO A 87 1.29 -12.49 17.42
C PRO A 87 1.12 -11.85 16.03
N PRO A 88 2.10 -11.04 15.58
CA PRO A 88 2.14 -10.56 14.21
C PRO A 88 2.51 -11.69 13.24
N VAL A 89 2.07 -11.57 11.98
CA VAL A 89 2.47 -12.48 10.88
C VAL A 89 3.84 -12.09 10.33
N THR A 90 4.07 -10.79 10.21
CA THR A 90 5.33 -10.21 9.71
C THR A 90 6.18 -9.73 10.89
N PRO A 91 7.41 -10.23 11.06
CA PRO A 91 8.30 -9.78 12.13
C PRO A 91 8.71 -8.31 11.99
N LEU A 92 9.20 -7.71 13.07
CA LEU A 92 9.50 -6.27 13.13
C LEU A 92 10.44 -5.79 12.01
N ASP A 93 11.50 -6.54 11.71
CA ASP A 93 12.48 -6.21 10.66
C ASP A 93 11.81 -6.09 9.27
N GLU A 94 10.95 -7.03 8.90
CA GLU A 94 10.18 -6.98 7.65
C GLU A 94 9.21 -5.79 7.64
N ARG A 95 8.55 -5.50 8.78
CA ARG A 95 7.63 -4.36 8.90
C ARG A 95 8.36 -3.03 8.78
N MET A 96 9.57 -2.93 9.35
CA MET A 96 10.43 -1.75 9.22
C MET A 96 10.84 -1.52 7.76
N ILE A 97 11.22 -2.56 7.01
CA ILE A 97 11.52 -2.46 5.57
C ILE A 97 10.30 -1.91 4.81
N MET A 98 9.12 -2.49 5.07
CA MET A 98 7.89 -2.10 4.40
C MET A 98 7.51 -0.65 4.65
N VAL A 99 7.57 -0.19 5.90
CA VAL A 99 7.22 1.19 6.27
C VAL A 99 8.22 2.19 5.72
N ASN A 100 9.53 1.90 5.80
CA ASN A 100 10.58 2.74 5.22
C ASN A 100 10.41 2.87 3.70
N ALA A 101 9.94 1.83 3.02
CA ALA A 101 9.74 1.86 1.57
C ALA A 101 8.58 2.75 1.11
N VAL A 102 7.67 3.15 1.99
CA VAL A 102 6.54 4.02 1.58
C VAL A 102 7.04 5.44 1.30
N LYS A 103 6.72 5.95 0.11
CA LYS A 103 7.25 7.24 -0.37
C LYS A 103 6.76 8.49 0.36
N TRP A 104 5.71 8.35 1.17
CA TRP A 104 5.18 9.43 2.00
C TRP A 104 5.79 9.47 3.40
N VAL A 105 6.61 8.48 3.76
CA VAL A 105 7.25 8.37 5.07
C VAL A 105 8.61 9.05 5.01
N ASP A 106 8.88 9.97 5.93
CA ASP A 106 10.16 10.70 5.98
C ASP A 106 11.13 10.09 7.01
N GLU A 107 10.60 9.56 8.12
CA GLU A 107 11.39 8.99 9.21
C GLU A 107 10.62 7.85 9.88
N VAL A 108 11.32 6.82 10.37
CA VAL A 108 10.71 5.67 11.05
C VAL A 108 11.33 5.48 12.44
N ILE A 109 10.48 5.36 13.45
CA ILE A 109 10.84 5.07 14.83
C ILE A 109 10.55 3.58 15.10
N PRO A 110 11.57 2.75 15.37
CA PRO A 110 11.35 1.36 15.78
C PRO A 110 10.83 1.30 17.22
N ASP A 111 10.28 0.15 17.59
CA ASP A 111 9.86 -0.17 18.95
C ASP A 111 8.94 0.88 19.59
N ALA A 112 8.02 1.44 18.79
CA ALA A 112 7.00 2.33 19.32
C ALA A 112 6.09 1.56 20.29
N PRO A 113 5.66 2.18 21.41
CA PRO A 113 4.68 1.55 22.30
C PRO A 113 3.33 1.40 21.59
N TYR A 114 2.52 0.43 22.02
CA TYR A 114 1.20 0.23 21.43
C TYR A 114 0.23 1.39 21.72
N ALA A 115 0.33 2.00 22.92
CA ALA A 115 -0.42 3.20 23.28
C ALA A 115 0.53 4.38 23.50
N ILE A 116 0.04 5.59 23.24
CA ILE A 116 0.79 6.81 23.51
C ILE A 116 0.86 7.02 25.03
N THR A 117 2.01 6.72 25.63
CA THR A 117 2.31 6.99 27.04
C THR A 117 2.74 8.45 27.24
N GLU A 118 2.72 8.95 28.49
CA GLU A 118 3.21 10.31 28.78
C GLU A 118 4.67 10.51 28.41
N GLU A 119 5.52 9.51 28.72
CA GLU A 119 6.95 9.53 28.40
C GLU A 119 7.18 9.57 26.89
N PHE A 120 6.50 8.68 26.15
CA PHE A 120 6.66 8.63 24.70
C PHE A 120 6.06 9.87 24.03
N MET A 121 4.96 10.41 24.54
CA MET A 121 4.39 11.67 24.04
C MET A 121 5.35 12.85 24.22
N LYS A 122 6.05 12.94 25.37
CA LYS A 122 7.11 13.93 25.59
C LYS A 122 8.24 13.73 24.58
N LYS A 123 8.70 12.49 24.38
CA LYS A 123 9.71 12.17 23.37
C LYS A 123 9.29 12.65 21.96
N LEU A 124 8.05 12.36 21.55
CA LEU A 124 7.52 12.80 20.26
C LEU A 124 7.54 14.33 20.13
N PHE A 125 7.12 15.05 21.16
CA PHE A 125 6.97 16.50 21.08
C PHE A 125 8.26 17.27 21.29
N ASP A 126 9.11 16.82 22.21
CA ASP A 126 10.30 17.55 22.64
C ASP A 126 11.53 17.13 21.83
N GLU A 127 11.69 15.84 21.51
CA GLU A 127 12.85 15.32 20.78
C GLU A 127 12.57 15.25 19.26
N TYR A 128 11.46 14.63 18.87
CA TYR A 128 11.10 14.47 17.45
C TYR A 128 10.41 15.70 16.85
N ASN A 129 10.10 16.72 17.66
CA ASN A 129 9.44 17.95 17.25
C ASN A 129 8.11 17.71 16.51
N ILE A 130 7.37 16.67 16.88
CA ILE A 130 6.07 16.32 16.30
C ILE A 130 5.04 17.38 16.71
N ASP A 131 4.26 17.85 15.75
CA ASP A 131 3.15 18.79 15.90
C ASP A 131 1.83 18.10 16.27
N TYR A 132 1.49 17.04 15.54
CA TYR A 132 0.24 16.29 15.70
C TYR A 132 0.47 14.79 15.58
N ILE A 133 -0.27 14.03 16.37
CA ILE A 133 -0.42 12.58 16.24
C ILE A 133 -1.67 12.31 15.38
N ILE A 134 -1.53 11.45 14.38
CA ILE A 134 -2.57 11.13 13.40
C ILE A 134 -2.90 9.66 13.50
N HIS A 135 -4.19 9.33 13.50
CA HIS A 135 -4.66 7.96 13.38
C HIS A 135 -5.92 7.88 12.52
N GLY A 136 -6.27 6.69 12.06
CA GLY A 136 -7.56 6.44 11.40
C GLY A 136 -8.75 6.73 12.33
N ASP A 137 -9.93 6.85 11.73
CA ASP A 137 -11.22 6.97 12.42
C ASP A 137 -11.73 5.65 13.03
N ASP A 138 -10.97 4.58 12.86
CA ASP A 138 -11.18 3.29 13.52
C ASP A 138 -10.89 3.34 15.03
N PRO A 139 -11.64 2.56 15.84
CA PRO A 139 -11.36 2.43 17.27
C PRO A 139 -10.00 1.76 17.51
N CYS A 140 -9.12 2.44 18.26
CA CYS A 140 -7.91 1.86 18.81
C CYS A 140 -8.06 1.73 20.33
N VAL A 141 -8.56 0.56 20.74
CA VAL A 141 -8.92 0.28 22.13
C VAL A 141 -7.93 -0.74 22.71
N LEU A 142 -7.46 -0.47 23.93
CA LEU A 142 -6.62 -1.36 24.71
C LEU A 142 -7.42 -2.55 25.26
N PRO A 143 -6.77 -3.64 25.73
CA PRO A 143 -7.47 -4.79 26.30
C PRO A 143 -8.41 -4.46 27.47
N ASP A 144 -8.14 -3.37 28.19
CA ASP A 144 -8.96 -2.86 29.30
C ASP A 144 -10.14 -1.97 28.85
N GLY A 145 -10.29 -1.72 27.55
CA GLY A 145 -11.34 -0.87 27.00
C GLY A 145 -10.99 0.61 26.86
N THR A 146 -9.78 1.03 27.25
CA THR A 146 -9.35 2.43 27.17
C THR A 146 -8.83 2.81 25.78
N ASP A 147 -8.87 4.11 25.46
CA ASP A 147 -8.43 4.64 24.17
C ASP A 147 -6.91 4.84 24.13
N ALA A 148 -6.23 4.16 23.21
CA ALA A 148 -4.78 4.19 23.05
C ALA A 148 -4.20 5.60 22.78
N TYR A 149 -5.05 6.55 22.36
CA TYR A 149 -4.69 7.93 22.04
C TYR A 149 -5.33 8.96 22.98
N ALA A 150 -5.88 8.54 24.13
CA ALA A 150 -6.55 9.44 25.08
C ALA A 150 -5.69 10.65 25.49
N LEU A 151 -4.39 10.43 25.74
CA LEU A 151 -3.46 11.49 26.12
C LEU A 151 -3.26 12.53 25.01
N ALA A 152 -3.06 12.07 23.77
CA ALA A 152 -2.90 12.94 22.60
C ALA A 152 -4.16 13.78 22.33
N LYS A 153 -5.35 13.17 22.52
CA LYS A 153 -6.65 13.85 22.40
C LYS A 153 -6.83 14.91 23.48
N LYS A 154 -6.54 14.56 24.74
CA LYS A 154 -6.60 15.51 25.88
C LYS A 154 -5.65 16.70 25.69
N ALA A 155 -4.49 16.47 25.07
CA ALA A 155 -3.53 17.53 24.75
C ALA A 155 -3.95 18.41 23.57
N GLY A 156 -5.04 18.09 22.84
CA GLY A 156 -5.47 18.82 21.66
C GLY A 156 -4.56 18.64 20.44
N ARG A 157 -3.73 17.59 20.42
CA ARG A 157 -2.69 17.33 19.40
C ARG A 157 -2.94 16.05 18.61
N TYR A 158 -4.22 15.69 18.45
CA TYR A 158 -4.65 14.51 17.73
C TYR A 158 -5.50 14.89 16.52
N LYS A 159 -5.24 14.25 15.37
CA LYS A 159 -6.03 14.41 14.14
C LYS A 159 -6.47 13.06 13.60
N GLN A 160 -7.60 13.03 12.91
CA GLN A 160 -8.16 11.83 12.30
C GLN A 160 -8.11 11.89 10.78
N ILE A 161 -7.90 10.73 10.16
CA ILE A 161 -7.99 10.50 8.72
C ILE A 161 -8.98 9.38 8.43
N LYS A 162 -9.52 9.36 7.21
CA LYS A 162 -10.55 8.38 6.83
C LYS A 162 -9.91 7.01 6.57
N ARG A 163 -10.55 5.95 7.07
CA ARG A 163 -10.23 4.57 6.69
C ARG A 163 -10.32 4.37 5.18
N THR A 164 -9.45 3.50 4.67
CA THR A 164 -9.50 3.07 3.26
C THR A 164 -10.46 1.90 3.10
N GLU A 165 -11.54 2.12 2.34
CA GLU A 165 -12.50 1.08 1.98
C GLU A 165 -11.90 0.03 1.03
N GLY A 166 -12.35 -1.23 1.20
CA GLY A 166 -12.04 -2.34 0.29
C GLY A 166 -10.84 -3.22 0.68
N VAL A 167 -10.19 -2.97 1.83
CA VAL A 167 -9.11 -3.83 2.34
C VAL A 167 -8.96 -3.77 3.86
N SER A 168 -8.63 -4.91 4.46
CA SER A 168 -8.13 -4.99 5.83
C SER A 168 -7.24 -6.23 6.00
N SER A 169 -6.35 -6.24 7.00
CA SER A 169 -5.56 -7.44 7.31
C SER A 169 -6.44 -8.67 7.57
N THR A 170 -7.61 -8.49 8.20
CA THR A 170 -8.57 -9.57 8.47
C THR A 170 -9.17 -10.13 7.18
N ASP A 171 -9.54 -9.26 6.24
CA ASP A 171 -10.01 -9.65 4.90
C ASP A 171 -8.92 -10.42 4.14
N ILE A 172 -7.70 -9.87 4.08
CA ILE A 172 -6.55 -10.49 3.41
C ILE A 172 -6.23 -11.88 4.00
N VAL A 173 -6.20 -12.02 5.33
CA VAL A 173 -6.02 -13.32 6.00
C VAL A 173 -7.14 -14.28 5.61
N GLY A 174 -8.40 -13.82 5.61
CA GLY A 174 -9.55 -14.61 5.16
C GLY A 174 -9.38 -15.14 3.72
N ARG A 175 -8.94 -14.29 2.79
CA ARG A 175 -8.64 -14.69 1.39
C ARG A 175 -7.57 -15.77 1.34
N MET A 176 -6.51 -15.67 2.13
CA MET A 176 -5.44 -16.69 2.19
C MET A 176 -5.93 -18.02 2.75
N LEU A 177 -6.74 -18.00 3.81
CA LEU A 177 -7.27 -19.21 4.42
C LEU A 177 -8.18 -20.00 3.47
N LEU A 178 -8.95 -19.30 2.62
CA LEU A 178 -9.75 -19.94 1.57
C LEU A 178 -8.87 -20.63 0.53
N CYS A 179 -7.79 -19.97 0.09
CA CYS A 179 -6.85 -20.54 -0.90
C CYS A 179 -6.22 -21.86 -0.42
N VAL A 180 -6.02 -22.01 0.89
CA VAL A 180 -5.41 -23.21 1.49
C VAL A 180 -6.45 -24.34 1.63
N ARG A 181 -7.70 -24.02 1.98
CA ARG A 181 -8.78 -25.01 2.10
C ARG A 181 -9.14 -25.66 0.75
N GLU A 182 -9.13 -24.92 -0.35
CA GLU A 182 -9.52 -25.47 -1.65
C GLU A 182 -8.41 -26.38 -2.25
N ARG A 183 -7.13 -26.10 -1.96
CA ARG A 183 -6.03 -27.01 -2.29
C ARG A 183 -6.18 -28.37 -1.62
N SER A 184 -6.54 -28.40 -0.32
CA SER A 184 -6.74 -29.67 0.38
C SER A 184 -7.95 -30.46 -0.11
N VAL A 185 -8.96 -29.82 -0.68
CA VAL A 185 -10.11 -30.51 -1.31
C VAL A 185 -9.74 -31.10 -2.68
N SER A 186 -8.95 -30.37 -3.47
CA SER A 186 -8.51 -30.86 -4.79
C SER A 186 -7.44 -31.96 -4.69
N GLU A 187 -6.68 -32.04 -3.59
CA GLU A 187 -5.69 -33.09 -3.33
C GLU A 187 -6.26 -34.31 -2.56
N ASN A 188 -7.40 -34.18 -1.84
CA ASN A 188 -7.96 -35.24 -0.98
C ASN A 188 -8.98 -36.18 -1.64
N GLN A 189 -8.77 -36.65 -2.87
CA GLN A 189 -9.44 -37.90 -3.29
C GLN A 189 -8.93 -39.14 -2.52
N HIS A 190 -7.90 -39.00 -1.66
CA HIS A 190 -7.40 -40.08 -0.80
C HIS A 190 -6.97 -39.60 0.59
N HIS A 191 -7.88 -39.19 1.47
CA HIS A 191 -7.88 -39.56 2.91
C HIS A 191 -9.02 -38.86 3.68
N SER A 192 -10.05 -39.62 4.02
CA SER A 192 -11.19 -39.17 4.81
C SER A 192 -10.88 -39.16 6.30
N SER A 193 -10.48 -38.03 6.88
CA SER A 193 -10.52 -37.86 8.35
C SER A 193 -10.68 -36.42 8.88
N LEU A 194 -10.52 -35.37 8.08
CA LEU A 194 -10.73 -33.98 8.54
C LEU A 194 -12.18 -33.48 8.44
N GLN A 195 -13.07 -34.24 7.80
CA GLN A 195 -14.41 -33.79 7.43
C GLN A 195 -15.42 -33.79 8.60
N ARG A 196 -15.11 -34.41 9.75
CA ARG A 196 -16.10 -34.61 10.83
C ARG A 196 -16.17 -33.50 11.88
N GLN A 197 -15.23 -32.55 11.93
CA GLN A 197 -15.24 -31.49 12.95
C GLN A 197 -15.99 -30.20 12.56
N PHE A 198 -16.44 -30.07 11.30
CA PHE A 198 -16.94 -28.79 10.78
C PHE A 198 -18.47 -28.69 10.58
N SER A 199 -19.26 -29.60 11.15
CA SER A 199 -20.75 -29.55 11.03
C SER A 199 -21.48 -28.75 12.13
N HIS A 200 -20.78 -28.18 13.10
CA HIS A 200 -21.43 -27.43 14.19
C HIS A 200 -20.88 -26.00 14.31
N GLY A 201 -21.40 -25.11 13.48
CA GLY A 201 -21.15 -23.67 13.56
C GLY A 201 -21.96 -22.91 12.51
N HIS A 202 -23.06 -22.30 12.94
CA HIS A 202 -24.02 -21.51 12.15
C HIS A 202 -23.37 -20.70 11.00
N SER A 203 -23.60 -21.13 9.77
CA SER A 203 -23.41 -20.30 8.58
C SER A 203 -24.77 -19.95 8.03
N GLN A 204 -25.12 -18.66 8.03
CA GLN A 204 -26.22 -18.16 7.22
C GLN A 204 -25.90 -18.48 5.75
N LYS A 205 -26.76 -19.28 5.12
CA LYS A 205 -26.73 -19.50 3.67
C LYS A 205 -27.10 -18.18 3.00
N PHE A 206 -26.15 -17.59 2.28
CA PHE A 206 -26.47 -16.69 1.18
C PHE A 206 -26.34 -17.50 -0.11
N GLU A 207 -27.45 -17.61 -0.85
CA GLU A 207 -27.49 -18.23 -2.17
C GLU A 207 -26.73 -17.34 -3.16
N ASP A 208 -25.68 -17.89 -3.78
CA ASP A 208 -25.05 -17.28 -4.94
C ASP A 208 -25.28 -18.19 -6.14
N GLY A 209 -26.22 -17.78 -6.99
CA GLY A 209 -26.44 -18.35 -8.31
C GLY A 209 -25.48 -17.71 -9.29
N GLY A 210 -24.32 -18.32 -9.51
CA GLY A 210 -23.37 -17.86 -10.51
C GLY A 210 -22.06 -18.65 -10.50
N SER A 211 -21.93 -19.57 -11.44
CA SER A 211 -20.70 -20.34 -11.69
C SER A 211 -19.51 -19.43 -12.00
N GLY A 212 -18.56 -19.36 -11.07
CA GLY A 212 -17.25 -18.74 -11.25
C GLY A 212 -16.31 -19.14 -10.12
N SER A 213 -15.42 -20.10 -10.38
CA SER A 213 -14.37 -20.53 -9.44
C SER A 213 -13.31 -19.43 -9.31
N GLY A 214 -13.55 -18.48 -8.41
CA GLY A 214 -12.62 -17.40 -8.05
C GLY A 214 -12.66 -17.14 -6.55
N THR A 215 -11.50 -16.81 -5.98
CA THR A 215 -11.37 -16.32 -4.61
C THR A 215 -12.41 -15.22 -4.34
N ARG A 216 -13.00 -15.17 -3.13
CA ARG A 216 -13.99 -14.15 -2.74
C ARG A 216 -13.55 -12.77 -3.26
N VAL A 217 -14.43 -12.17 -4.08
CA VAL A 217 -14.16 -10.97 -4.87
C VAL A 217 -13.76 -9.82 -3.96
N SER A 218 -12.55 -9.26 -4.15
CA SER A 218 -12.18 -7.99 -3.52
C SER A 218 -13.28 -6.96 -3.78
N HIS A 219 -13.76 -6.31 -2.72
CA HIS A 219 -14.74 -5.21 -2.83
C HIS A 219 -14.07 -3.86 -3.15
N PHE A 220 -12.78 -3.88 -3.53
CA PHE A 220 -12.06 -2.67 -3.90
C PHE A 220 -12.63 -2.06 -5.19
N LEU A 221 -13.03 -0.80 -5.10
CA LEU A 221 -13.46 -0.01 -6.25
C LEU A 221 -12.28 0.84 -6.77
N PRO A 222 -11.63 0.46 -7.90
CA PRO A 222 -10.61 1.29 -8.51
C PRO A 222 -11.24 2.56 -9.09
N THR A 223 -10.55 3.70 -8.93
CA THR A 223 -10.91 4.94 -9.62
C THR A 223 -9.65 5.59 -10.16
N SER A 224 -9.76 6.33 -11.26
CA SER A 224 -8.65 7.11 -11.81
C SER A 224 -8.04 8.04 -10.75
N ARG A 225 -8.88 8.65 -9.90
CA ARG A 225 -8.45 9.50 -8.79
C ARG A 225 -7.55 8.75 -7.79
N ARG A 226 -7.87 7.51 -7.42
CA ARG A 226 -7.05 6.71 -6.50
C ARG A 226 -5.68 6.39 -7.12
N ILE A 227 -5.65 6.04 -8.41
CA ILE A 227 -4.41 5.77 -9.14
C ILE A 227 -3.53 7.03 -9.18
N VAL A 228 -4.11 8.18 -9.55
CA VAL A 228 -3.39 9.47 -9.60
C VAL A 228 -2.84 9.86 -8.22
N GLN A 229 -3.59 9.64 -7.14
CA GLN A 229 -3.11 9.91 -5.76
C GLN A 229 -1.90 9.06 -5.37
N PHE A 230 -1.73 7.90 -6.01
CA PHE A 230 -0.63 6.98 -5.78
C PHE A 230 0.49 7.11 -6.83
N SER A 231 0.28 7.76 -7.97
CA SER A 231 1.33 7.95 -8.98
C SER A 231 2.29 9.09 -8.59
N ASN A 232 3.52 9.05 -9.11
CA ASN A 232 4.49 10.14 -8.96
C ASN A 232 4.23 11.30 -9.95
N GLY A 233 3.39 11.08 -10.97
CA GLY A 233 2.98 12.10 -11.94
C GLY A 233 4.11 12.64 -12.83
N LYS A 234 5.27 11.97 -12.86
CA LYS A 234 6.45 12.36 -13.65
C LYS A 234 6.87 11.19 -14.52
N GLY A 235 7.03 11.45 -15.83
CA GLY A 235 7.62 10.50 -16.76
C GLY A 235 9.16 10.53 -16.71
N PRO A 236 9.81 9.59 -17.42
CA PRO A 236 11.26 9.58 -17.57
C PRO A 236 11.76 10.83 -18.32
N GLN A 237 12.99 11.25 -18.03
CA GLN A 237 13.69 12.26 -18.84
C GLN A 237 14.05 11.68 -20.21
N SER A 238 14.31 12.52 -21.22
CA SER A 238 14.50 12.10 -22.61
C SER A 238 15.66 11.12 -22.84
N ASP A 239 16.64 11.13 -21.94
CA ASP A 239 17.86 10.33 -21.94
C ASP A 239 17.95 9.39 -20.71
N ALA A 240 16.86 9.27 -19.94
CA ALA A 240 16.83 8.45 -18.74
C ALA A 240 17.05 6.97 -19.08
N ARG A 241 17.90 6.30 -18.29
CA ARG A 241 18.04 4.84 -18.35
C ARG A 241 16.85 4.19 -17.66
N ILE A 242 15.94 3.62 -18.45
CA ILE A 242 14.72 2.97 -17.94
C ILE A 242 15.02 1.50 -17.62
N VAL A 243 14.88 1.15 -16.35
CA VAL A 243 14.95 -0.22 -15.84
C VAL A 243 13.53 -0.78 -15.75
N TYR A 244 13.33 -1.98 -16.27
CA TYR A 244 12.06 -2.68 -16.22
C TYR A 244 12.18 -3.97 -15.40
N ILE A 245 11.21 -4.19 -14.52
CA ILE A 245 11.04 -5.43 -13.75
C ILE A 245 9.57 -5.77 -13.70
N ASP A 246 9.21 -7.03 -13.88
CA ASP A 246 7.82 -7.46 -13.84
C ASP A 246 7.59 -8.68 -12.94
N GLY A 247 6.31 -8.90 -12.66
CA GLY A 247 5.89 -10.03 -11.86
C GLY A 247 4.46 -9.92 -11.36
N ALA A 248 4.13 -10.85 -10.47
CA ALA A 248 2.83 -10.84 -9.79
C ALA A 248 2.75 -9.68 -8.80
N PHE A 249 3.78 -9.45 -7.98
CA PHE A 249 3.75 -8.49 -6.86
C PHE A 249 2.52 -8.69 -5.95
N ASP A 250 2.09 -9.95 -5.79
CA ASP A 250 0.98 -10.35 -4.93
C ASP A 250 1.41 -10.34 -3.46
N LEU A 251 0.54 -9.82 -2.59
CA LEU A 251 0.86 -9.50 -1.20
C LEU A 251 2.20 -8.75 -1.08
N PHE A 252 2.34 -7.62 -1.77
CA PHE A 252 3.56 -6.81 -1.81
C PHE A 252 4.27 -6.74 -0.44
N HIS A 253 5.53 -7.13 -0.38
CA HIS A 253 6.23 -7.53 0.86
C HIS A 253 7.72 -7.16 0.82
N ALA A 254 8.44 -7.36 1.94
CA ALA A 254 9.83 -6.91 2.11
C ALA A 254 10.78 -7.41 1.00
N GLY A 255 10.63 -8.65 0.54
CA GLY A 255 11.41 -9.18 -0.59
C GLY A 255 11.20 -8.39 -1.90
N HIS A 256 9.96 -7.96 -2.19
CA HIS A 256 9.69 -7.09 -3.34
C HIS A 256 10.31 -5.70 -3.14
N VAL A 257 10.27 -5.15 -1.91
CA VAL A 257 10.90 -3.85 -1.62
C VAL A 257 12.40 -3.89 -1.89
N GLU A 258 13.11 -4.89 -1.37
CA GLU A 258 14.56 -4.96 -1.50
C GLU A 258 15.02 -5.19 -2.95
N ILE A 259 14.33 -6.05 -3.71
CA ILE A 259 14.68 -6.25 -5.12
C ILE A 259 14.39 -4.99 -5.95
N LEU A 260 13.31 -4.26 -5.65
CA LEU A 260 13.01 -2.99 -6.32
C LEU A 260 14.01 -1.89 -5.94
N ARG A 261 14.51 -1.87 -4.70
CA ARG A 261 15.58 -0.95 -4.28
C ARG A 261 16.85 -1.16 -5.12
N ILE A 262 17.28 -2.42 -5.27
CA ILE A 262 18.45 -2.75 -6.08
C ILE A 262 18.19 -2.45 -7.57
N ALA A 263 17.02 -2.79 -8.10
CA ALA A 263 16.67 -2.47 -9.47
C ALA A 263 16.71 -0.97 -9.76
N ARG A 264 16.24 -0.15 -8.81
CA ARG A 264 16.24 1.32 -8.91
C ARG A 264 17.65 1.91 -9.00
N GLU A 265 18.64 1.29 -8.38
CA GLU A 265 20.04 1.73 -8.42
C GLU A 265 20.71 1.52 -9.80
N LEU A 266 20.07 0.76 -10.70
CA LEU A 266 20.61 0.46 -12.02
C LEU A 266 20.20 1.48 -13.09
N GLY A 267 19.38 2.48 -12.78
CA GLY A 267 19.00 3.49 -13.77
C GLY A 267 18.28 4.68 -13.17
N ASP A 268 17.81 5.56 -14.05
CA ASP A 268 17.21 6.84 -13.68
C ASP A 268 15.70 6.73 -13.46
N PHE A 269 15.09 5.65 -13.94
CA PHE A 269 13.66 5.40 -13.86
C PHE A 269 13.37 3.89 -13.75
N LEU A 270 12.61 3.48 -12.73
CA LEU A 270 12.15 2.10 -12.53
C LEU A 270 10.67 1.96 -12.93
N LEU A 271 10.44 1.24 -14.02
CA LEU A 271 9.15 0.86 -14.53
C LEU A 271 8.81 -0.57 -14.08
N VAL A 272 7.68 -0.76 -13.40
CA VAL A 272 7.29 -2.06 -12.87
C VAL A 272 6.08 -2.63 -13.62
N GLY A 273 6.25 -3.79 -14.26
CA GLY A 273 5.17 -4.52 -14.90
C GLY A 273 4.37 -5.37 -13.92
N ILE A 274 3.05 -5.19 -13.87
CA ILE A 274 2.18 -5.99 -13.01
C ILE A 274 1.27 -6.85 -13.88
N HIS A 275 1.48 -8.16 -13.85
CA HIS A 275 0.68 -9.10 -14.64
C HIS A 275 -0.80 -9.10 -14.23
N THR A 276 -1.69 -9.43 -15.18
CA THR A 276 -3.12 -9.59 -14.93
C THR A 276 -3.42 -10.72 -13.95
N ASP A 277 -4.60 -10.69 -13.33
CA ASP A 277 -5.02 -11.76 -12.42
C ASP A 277 -5.07 -13.11 -13.14
N GLN A 278 -5.58 -13.15 -14.37
CA GLN A 278 -5.65 -14.35 -15.21
C GLN A 278 -4.27 -14.92 -15.52
N THR A 279 -3.31 -14.06 -15.88
CA THR A 279 -1.92 -14.47 -16.10
C THR A 279 -1.32 -15.08 -14.84
N VAL A 280 -1.55 -14.45 -13.68
CA VAL A 280 -1.04 -14.97 -12.40
C VAL A 280 -1.71 -16.30 -12.04
N SER A 281 -3.03 -16.44 -12.19
CA SER A 281 -3.76 -17.69 -11.93
C SER A 281 -3.27 -18.83 -12.82
N ALA A 282 -3.05 -18.57 -14.11
CA ALA A 282 -2.58 -19.57 -15.07
C ALA A 282 -1.21 -20.15 -14.71
N HIS A 283 -0.32 -19.34 -14.11
CA HIS A 283 1.06 -19.75 -13.81
C HIS A 283 1.30 -20.14 -12.35
N ARG A 284 0.43 -19.70 -11.42
CA ARG A 284 0.60 -19.90 -9.97
C ARG A 284 -0.56 -20.64 -9.29
N GLY A 285 -1.58 -21.01 -10.06
CA GLY A 285 -2.76 -21.78 -9.63
C GLY A 285 -4.02 -20.91 -9.48
N ALA A 286 -5.19 -21.55 -9.57
CA ALA A 286 -6.50 -20.91 -9.68
C ALA A 286 -6.83 -19.91 -8.54
N HIS A 287 -6.26 -20.09 -7.35
CA HIS A 287 -6.52 -19.24 -6.18
C HIS A 287 -5.46 -18.14 -5.99
N ARG A 288 -4.69 -17.84 -7.04
CA ARG A 288 -3.77 -16.71 -7.10
C ARG A 288 -4.26 -15.74 -8.16
N PRO A 289 -4.05 -14.42 -8.01
CA PRO A 289 -3.45 -13.76 -6.85
C PRO A 289 -4.43 -13.61 -5.66
N ILE A 290 -3.91 -13.33 -4.46
CA ILE A 290 -4.71 -12.96 -3.28
C ILE A 290 -5.26 -11.54 -3.40
N MET A 291 -4.42 -10.64 -3.92
CA MET A 291 -4.75 -9.24 -4.21
C MET A 291 -4.99 -9.09 -5.71
N ASN A 292 -6.10 -8.46 -6.10
CA ASN A 292 -6.39 -8.26 -7.52
C ASN A 292 -5.40 -7.28 -8.17
N LEU A 293 -5.45 -7.18 -9.50
CA LEU A 293 -4.55 -6.33 -10.30
C LEU A 293 -4.47 -4.89 -9.76
N HIS A 294 -5.61 -4.28 -9.44
CA HIS A 294 -5.65 -2.90 -9.00
C HIS A 294 -5.12 -2.71 -7.57
N GLU A 295 -5.41 -3.64 -6.66
CA GLU A 295 -4.86 -3.65 -5.30
C GLU A 295 -3.32 -3.80 -5.32
N ARG A 296 -2.80 -4.66 -6.20
CA ARG A 296 -1.36 -4.84 -6.42
C ARG A 296 -0.72 -3.59 -7.01
N SER A 297 -1.35 -2.96 -8.01
CA SER A 297 -0.88 -1.68 -8.57
C SER A 297 -0.74 -0.58 -7.53
N LEU A 298 -1.74 -0.39 -6.66
CA LEU A 298 -1.62 0.62 -5.59
C LEU A 298 -0.53 0.27 -4.58
N SER A 299 -0.35 -1.02 -4.27
CA SER A 299 0.69 -1.45 -3.33
C SER A 299 2.09 -1.18 -3.87
N VAL A 300 2.33 -1.46 -5.16
CA VAL A 300 3.62 -1.19 -5.84
C VAL A 300 3.85 0.32 -6.02
N LEU A 301 2.83 1.09 -6.44
CA LEU A 301 2.94 2.55 -6.62
C LEU A 301 3.25 3.32 -5.32
N ALA A 302 2.97 2.74 -4.16
CA ALA A 302 3.31 3.33 -2.87
C ALA A 302 4.80 3.25 -2.53
N CYS A 303 5.54 2.34 -3.17
CA CYS A 303 6.96 2.13 -2.95
C CYS A 303 7.77 3.29 -3.52
N ARG A 304 8.69 3.85 -2.72
CA ARG A 304 9.56 4.98 -3.11
C ARG A 304 10.56 4.64 -4.20
N HIS A 305 10.86 3.35 -4.38
CA HIS A 305 11.80 2.89 -5.40
C HIS A 305 11.14 2.76 -6.78
N VAL A 306 9.82 2.87 -6.87
CA VAL A 306 9.06 2.70 -8.11
C VAL A 306 8.68 4.06 -8.66
N ASP A 307 8.98 4.28 -9.94
CA ASP A 307 8.61 5.51 -10.64
C ASP A 307 7.25 5.38 -11.33
N GLU A 308 7.00 4.26 -12.02
CA GLU A 308 5.76 3.99 -12.76
C GLU A 308 5.41 2.49 -12.83
N VAL A 309 4.15 2.18 -13.11
CA VAL A 309 3.61 0.81 -13.24
C VAL A 309 2.90 0.61 -14.58
N ILE A 310 3.20 -0.51 -15.26
CA ILE A 310 2.33 -1.04 -16.34
C ILE A 310 1.25 -1.90 -15.68
N ILE A 311 0.01 -1.42 -15.68
CA ILE A 311 -1.15 -2.14 -15.14
C ILE A 311 -1.63 -3.15 -16.18
N GLY A 312 -1.43 -4.45 -15.92
CA GLY A 312 -1.77 -5.52 -16.86
C GLY A 312 -0.63 -5.78 -17.86
N ALA A 313 0.60 -5.82 -17.38
CA ALA A 313 1.76 -6.15 -18.19
C ALA A 313 1.63 -7.57 -18.78
N PRO A 314 2.02 -7.77 -20.05
CA PRO A 314 2.01 -9.10 -20.67
C PRO A 314 2.97 -10.06 -19.96
N TRP A 315 2.77 -11.35 -20.18
CA TRP A 315 3.68 -12.37 -19.64
C TRP A 315 5.03 -12.35 -20.35
N GLU A 316 5.02 -12.23 -21.68
CA GLU A 316 6.22 -12.16 -22.50
C GLU A 316 6.60 -10.70 -22.78
N ILE A 317 7.89 -10.39 -22.69
CA ILE A 317 8.40 -9.05 -22.95
C ILE A 317 8.74 -8.94 -24.43
N SER A 318 7.81 -8.39 -25.22
CA SER A 318 8.00 -8.22 -26.66
C SER A 318 8.89 -7.01 -26.99
N LYS A 319 9.40 -6.96 -28.24
CA LYS A 319 10.09 -5.77 -28.77
C LYS A 319 9.20 -4.53 -28.73
N ASP A 320 7.89 -4.69 -28.91
CA ASP A 320 6.93 -3.59 -28.86
C ASP A 320 6.84 -2.99 -27.46
N VAL A 321 6.83 -3.82 -26.40
CA VAL A 321 6.89 -3.33 -25.01
C VAL A 321 8.20 -2.57 -24.76
N ILE A 322 9.32 -3.15 -25.16
CA ILE A 322 10.66 -2.55 -24.98
C ILE A 322 10.73 -1.18 -25.67
N THR A 323 10.29 -1.10 -26.92
CA THR A 323 10.34 0.13 -27.72
C THR A 323 9.32 1.17 -27.24
N THR A 324 8.09 0.76 -26.91
CA THR A 324 7.03 1.67 -26.44
C THR A 324 7.43 2.42 -25.17
N PHE A 325 8.09 1.72 -24.25
CA PHE A 325 8.51 2.29 -22.96
C PHE A 325 9.99 2.67 -22.93
N ASN A 326 10.71 2.61 -24.06
CA ASN A 326 12.14 2.89 -24.17
C ASN A 326 12.99 2.16 -23.10
N ILE A 327 12.67 0.89 -22.87
CA ILE A 327 13.32 0.06 -21.83
C ILE A 327 14.79 -0.16 -22.19
N SER A 328 15.67 0.26 -21.30
CA SER A 328 17.13 0.15 -21.46
C SER A 328 17.71 -1.12 -20.82
N LEU A 329 17.06 -1.63 -19.77
CA LEU A 329 17.47 -2.83 -19.05
C LEU A 329 16.25 -3.54 -18.49
N VAL A 330 16.15 -4.85 -18.70
CA VAL A 330 15.18 -5.73 -18.05
C VAL A 330 15.89 -6.50 -16.94
N VAL A 331 15.29 -6.54 -15.75
CA VAL A 331 15.85 -7.25 -14.60
C VAL A 331 14.87 -8.23 -13.99
N HIS A 332 15.40 -9.31 -13.41
CA HIS A 332 14.64 -10.32 -12.68
C HIS A 332 15.38 -10.75 -11.41
N GLY A 333 14.67 -10.97 -10.30
CA GLY A 333 15.27 -11.40 -9.03
C GLY A 333 15.56 -12.90 -8.99
N THR A 334 16.56 -13.33 -8.22
CA THR A 334 16.84 -14.77 -7.98
C THR A 334 15.73 -15.50 -7.21
N VAL A 335 14.93 -14.79 -6.40
CA VAL A 335 13.84 -15.36 -5.60
C VAL A 335 12.49 -15.08 -6.24
N ALA A 336 11.81 -16.14 -6.68
CA ALA A 336 10.39 -16.12 -7.02
C ALA A 336 9.73 -17.46 -6.67
N GLU A 337 8.40 -17.47 -6.55
CA GLU A 337 7.64 -18.71 -6.32
C GLU A 337 7.78 -19.73 -7.46
N ASN A 338 8.13 -19.25 -8.66
CA ASN A 338 8.37 -20.06 -9.83
C ASN A 338 9.41 -19.40 -10.75
N ASN A 339 10.58 -20.02 -10.89
CA ASN A 339 11.67 -19.57 -11.78
C ASN A 339 11.68 -20.28 -13.14
N ASN A 340 10.51 -20.77 -13.60
CA ASN A 340 10.37 -21.50 -14.87
C ASN A 340 10.78 -20.73 -16.13
N PHE A 341 11.10 -19.43 -16.04
CA PHE A 341 11.58 -18.65 -17.18
C PHE A 341 12.93 -19.15 -17.72
N GLN A 342 13.68 -19.95 -16.96
CA GLN A 342 14.93 -20.55 -17.43
C GLN A 342 14.73 -21.71 -18.43
N LYS A 343 13.49 -22.13 -18.72
CA LYS A 343 13.21 -23.14 -19.74
C LYS A 343 13.43 -22.56 -21.13
N GLU A 344 14.12 -23.30 -22.02
CA GLU A 344 14.43 -22.85 -23.38
C GLU A 344 13.16 -22.56 -24.22
N GLN A 345 12.08 -23.32 -24.01
CA GLN A 345 10.81 -23.10 -24.71
C GLN A 345 9.83 -22.30 -23.84
N GLY A 346 9.40 -21.13 -24.35
CA GLY A 346 8.46 -20.25 -23.65
C GLY A 346 9.10 -19.36 -22.56
N ASN A 347 10.37 -18.99 -22.73
CA ASN A 347 11.04 -18.04 -21.85
C ASN A 347 10.47 -16.62 -22.06
N PRO A 348 9.75 -16.02 -21.09
CA PRO A 348 9.19 -14.68 -21.23
C PRO A 348 10.23 -13.56 -21.43
N TYR A 349 11.51 -13.85 -21.15
CA TYR A 349 12.64 -12.95 -21.29
C TYR A 349 13.51 -13.25 -22.53
N GLU A 350 13.09 -14.11 -23.45
CA GLU A 350 13.86 -14.47 -24.65
C GLU A 350 14.30 -13.23 -25.45
N VAL A 351 13.37 -12.31 -25.71
CA VAL A 351 13.64 -11.08 -26.47
C VAL A 351 14.69 -10.19 -25.76
N PRO A 352 14.53 -9.77 -24.49
CA PRO A 352 15.54 -8.95 -23.84
C PRO A 352 16.90 -9.67 -23.67
N ILE A 353 16.91 -11.01 -23.53
CA ILE A 353 18.15 -11.79 -23.54
C ILE A 353 18.84 -11.68 -24.91
N SER A 354 18.10 -11.90 -26.01
CA SER A 354 18.64 -11.81 -27.38
C SER A 354 19.16 -10.42 -27.72
N MET A 355 18.59 -9.38 -27.09
CA MET A 355 19.02 -7.98 -27.23
C MET A 355 20.20 -7.61 -26.31
N GLY A 356 20.64 -8.50 -25.42
CA GLY A 356 21.73 -8.23 -24.47
C GLY A 356 21.37 -7.25 -23.35
N ILE A 357 20.08 -7.07 -23.07
CA ILE A 357 19.56 -6.10 -22.07
C ILE A 357 18.87 -6.78 -20.89
N PHE A 358 19.08 -8.09 -20.69
CA PHE A 358 18.54 -8.83 -19.54
C PHE A 358 19.59 -9.03 -18.46
N LYS A 359 19.23 -8.85 -17.19
CA LYS A 359 20.11 -9.09 -16.04
C LYS A 359 19.37 -9.74 -14.87
N VAL A 360 19.92 -10.81 -14.33
CA VAL A 360 19.46 -11.40 -13.06
C VAL A 360 20.09 -10.64 -11.89
N LEU A 361 19.29 -10.30 -10.89
CA LEU A 361 19.68 -9.62 -9.66
C LEU A 361 19.53 -10.57 -8.48
N ASP A 362 20.54 -10.61 -7.60
CA ASP A 362 20.42 -11.38 -6.38
C ASP A 362 19.40 -10.75 -5.43
N SER A 363 18.45 -11.54 -4.96
CA SER A 363 17.38 -11.11 -4.06
C SER A 363 17.87 -11.18 -2.62
N PRO A 364 17.92 -10.05 -1.89
CA PRO A 364 18.47 -10.04 -0.53
C PRO A 364 17.67 -10.85 0.49
N LEU A 365 16.39 -11.12 0.19
CA LEU A 365 15.46 -11.84 1.06
C LEU A 365 14.82 -12.98 0.27
N ASP A 366 14.59 -14.11 0.95
CA ASP A 366 13.97 -15.33 0.41
C ASP A 366 12.44 -15.37 0.60
N ILE A 367 11.85 -14.30 1.12
CA ILE A 367 10.41 -14.19 1.35
C ILE A 367 9.62 -14.18 0.04
N THR A 368 8.56 -14.98 0.02
CA THR A 368 7.58 -15.05 -1.06
C THR A 368 6.16 -14.98 -0.52
N THR A 369 5.18 -14.71 -1.39
CA THR A 369 3.75 -14.81 -1.10
C THR A 369 3.40 -16.16 -0.44
N SER A 370 3.99 -17.27 -0.90
CA SER A 370 3.84 -18.60 -0.30
C SER A 370 4.44 -18.72 1.10
N THR A 371 5.58 -18.08 1.37
CA THR A 371 6.15 -18.03 2.73
C THR A 371 5.20 -17.33 3.70
N ILE A 372 4.63 -16.18 3.29
CA ILE A 372 3.64 -15.45 4.09
C ILE A 372 2.40 -16.30 4.37
N ILE A 373 1.89 -16.99 3.35
CA ILE A 373 0.73 -17.87 3.51
C ILE A 373 1.04 -19.03 4.47
N ARG A 374 2.21 -19.64 4.37
CA ARG A 374 2.64 -20.70 5.31
C ARG A 374 2.66 -20.19 6.75
N ARG A 375 3.17 -18.97 7.01
CA ARG A 375 3.15 -18.35 8.35
C ARG A 375 1.73 -18.18 8.90
N ILE A 376 0.77 -17.87 8.03
CA ILE A 376 -0.64 -17.73 8.42
C ILE A 376 -1.26 -19.09 8.72
N VAL A 377 -1.01 -20.08 7.87
CA VAL A 377 -1.56 -21.43 8.05
C VAL A 377 -1.01 -22.12 9.29
N SER A 378 0.30 -21.98 9.56
CA SER A 378 0.94 -22.64 10.70
C SER A 378 0.39 -22.18 12.05
N ASN A 379 -0.11 -20.94 12.13
CA ASN A 379 -0.68 -20.37 13.36
C ASN A 379 -2.18 -20.03 13.19
N HIS A 380 -2.90 -20.78 12.35
CA HIS A 380 -4.30 -20.53 12.00
C HIS A 380 -5.20 -20.28 13.22
N GLU A 381 -5.10 -21.13 14.25
CA GLU A 381 -5.92 -21.01 15.46
C GLU A 381 -5.68 -19.68 16.19
N ALA A 382 -4.42 -19.28 16.35
CA ALA A 382 -4.06 -18.03 17.00
C ALA A 382 -4.59 -16.82 16.21
N TYR A 383 -4.49 -16.83 14.88
CA TYR A 383 -5.02 -15.75 14.04
C TYR A 383 -6.54 -15.71 13.99
N GLN A 384 -7.20 -16.87 14.03
CA GLN A 384 -8.65 -16.95 14.10
C GLN A 384 -9.16 -16.31 15.40
N ILE A 385 -8.60 -16.70 16.55
CA ILE A 385 -8.94 -16.12 17.87
C ILE A 385 -8.70 -14.60 17.87
N ARG A 386 -7.56 -14.14 17.34
CA ARG A 386 -7.24 -12.71 17.21
C ARG A 386 -8.29 -11.96 16.38
N ASN A 387 -8.69 -12.52 15.23
CA ASN A 387 -9.66 -11.89 14.34
C ASN A 387 -11.07 -11.86 14.95
N GLU A 388 -11.48 -12.92 15.65
CA GLU A 388 -12.77 -12.98 16.35
C GLU A 388 -12.85 -11.92 17.48
N LYS A 389 -11.78 -11.79 18.28
CA LYS A 389 -11.68 -10.73 19.31
C LYS A 389 -11.79 -9.33 18.71
N LYS A 390 -11.08 -9.08 17.60
CA LYS A 390 -11.13 -7.80 16.90
C LYS A 390 -12.54 -7.49 16.37
N ALA A 391 -13.18 -8.44 15.70
CA ALA A 391 -14.53 -8.27 15.17
C ALA A 391 -15.55 -7.99 16.29
N ALA A 392 -15.43 -8.65 17.44
CA ALA A 392 -16.26 -8.39 18.60
C ALA A 392 -16.06 -6.98 19.18
N SER A 393 -14.80 -6.52 19.27
CA SER A 393 -14.47 -5.17 19.72
C SER A 393 -15.01 -4.08 18.80
N GLU A 394 -14.82 -4.24 17.48
CA GLU A 394 -15.35 -3.31 16.48
C GLU A 394 -16.88 -3.26 16.51
N LYS A 395 -17.55 -4.43 16.58
CA LYS A 395 -19.01 -4.50 16.71
C LYS A 395 -19.52 -3.75 17.94
N LYS A 396 -18.92 -3.98 19.11
CA LYS A 396 -19.27 -3.29 20.36
C LYS A 396 -19.08 -1.77 20.25
N TYR A 397 -18.02 -1.33 19.58
CA TYR A 397 -17.76 0.09 19.35
C TYR A 397 -18.82 0.74 18.45
N TYR A 398 -19.17 0.10 17.33
CA TYR A 398 -20.17 0.65 16.39
C TYR A 398 -21.60 0.58 16.93
N GLU A 399 -21.96 -0.44 17.72
CA GLU A 399 -23.25 -0.51 18.42
C GLU A 399 -23.43 0.61 19.44
N GLY A 400 -22.35 1.08 20.06
CA GLY A 400 -22.35 2.20 21.00
C GLY A 400 -22.30 3.58 20.36
N LYS A 401 -22.10 3.69 19.04
CA LYS A 401 -21.92 4.96 18.35
C LYS A 401 -23.27 5.53 17.93
N SER A 402 -23.78 6.51 18.67
CA SER A 402 -24.83 7.40 18.18
C SER A 402 -24.23 8.18 17.00
N TYR A 403 -24.77 8.04 15.79
CA TYR A 403 -24.29 8.82 14.65
C TYR A 403 -24.38 10.32 14.98
N VAL A 404 -23.23 10.96 15.16
CA VAL A 404 -23.14 12.41 15.06
C VAL A 404 -22.78 12.70 13.62
N THR A 405 -23.79 12.96 12.80
CA THR A 405 -23.59 13.70 11.55
C THR A 405 -23.11 15.09 11.94
N GLY A 406 -21.84 15.38 11.68
CA GLY A 406 -21.23 16.70 11.85
C GLY A 406 -20.90 17.29 10.49
N ASP A 407 -21.40 18.51 10.28
CA ASP A 407 -21.38 19.36 9.09
C ASP A 407 -20.00 19.63 8.45
#